data_AF-A0A9Q1IBX0-F1
#
_entry.id   AF-A0A9Q1IBX0-F1
#
_cell.length_a   1.000
_cell.length_b   1.000
_cell.length_c   1.000
_cell.angle_alpha   90.00
_cell.angle_beta   90.00
_cell.angle_gamma   90.00
#
_symmetry.space_group_name_H-M   'P 1'
#
loop_
_entity.id
_entity.type
_entity.pdbx_description
1 polymer ?
#
loop_
_entity_poly.entity_id
_entity_poly.type
_entity_poly.pdbx_seq_one_letter_code
_entity_poly.pdbx_strand_id
1 'polypeptide(L)'
;MAKDKNCTELAPWKKSIVNHLHWSCSTSKSGEETVAKWKSVANHVQDIHTHDDENFPTCLHKPLIGEDARQWLKPSTMSCEKLVMLLLGNKLLKDVEKLSPLYQTSSVEAFHSLILRFAPKNVAFSFL
;
A
#
# COMPACT_ATOMS: atom_id res chain seq x y z
N MET A 1 -16.21 0.65 7.60
CA MET A 1 -16.12 1.64 6.50
C MET A 1 -17.22 1.33 5.50
N ALA A 2 -18.19 2.23 5.34
CA ALA A 2 -19.33 2.01 4.45
C ALA A 2 -18.88 2.03 2.98
N LYS A 3 -19.42 1.12 2.16
CA LYS A 3 -19.25 1.15 0.70
C LYS A 3 -20.08 2.32 0.17
N ASP A 4 -19.47 3.49 0.04
CA ASP A 4 -20.08 4.62 -0.65
C ASP A 4 -20.19 4.25 -2.14
N LYS A 5 -21.43 4.15 -2.65
CA LYS A 5 -21.70 3.74 -4.03
C LYS A 5 -21.08 4.68 -5.06
N ASN A 6 -20.69 5.89 -4.64
CA ASN A 6 -20.08 6.89 -5.48
C ASN A 6 -18.58 6.66 -5.77
N CYS A 7 -17.91 5.69 -5.12
CA CYS A 7 -16.46 5.46 -5.27
C CYS A 7 -16.12 4.12 -5.96
N THR A 8 -16.99 3.61 -6.83
CA THR A 8 -16.77 2.32 -7.53
C THR A 8 -15.51 2.31 -8.39
N GLU A 9 -15.12 3.45 -8.95
CA GLU A 9 -13.88 3.64 -9.73
C GLU A 9 -12.59 3.39 -8.92
N LEU A 10 -12.66 3.41 -7.58
CA LEU A 10 -11.50 3.14 -6.71
C LEU A 10 -11.26 1.63 -6.51
N ALA A 11 -12.25 0.78 -6.79
CA ALA A 11 -12.16 -0.66 -6.52
C ALA A 11 -10.98 -1.35 -7.25
N PRO A 12 -10.70 -1.06 -8.53
CA PRO A 12 -9.54 -1.63 -9.24
C PRO A 12 -8.20 -1.20 -8.63
N TRP A 13 -8.12 0.00 -8.06
CA TRP A 13 -6.90 0.58 -7.51
C TRP A 13 -6.49 0.01 -6.15
N LYS A 14 -7.43 -0.57 -5.40
CA LYS A 14 -7.17 -1.07 -4.03
C LYS A 14 -5.95 -1.98 -3.95
N LYS A 15 -5.84 -2.99 -4.83
CA LYS A 15 -4.71 -3.92 -4.82
C LYS A 15 -3.41 -3.21 -5.20
N SER A 16 -3.45 -2.32 -6.19
CA SER A 16 -2.27 -1.56 -6.63
C SER A 16 -1.73 -0.66 -5.52
N ILE A 17 -2.60 0.05 -4.80
CA ILE A 17 -2.23 0.93 -3.68
C ILE A 17 -1.58 0.14 -2.55
N VAL A 18 -2.14 -1.02 -2.18
CA VAL A 18 -1.57 -1.88 -1.12
C VAL A 18 -0.22 -2.44 -1.56
N ASN A 19 -0.10 -2.90 -2.80
CA ASN A 19 1.18 -3.36 -3.34
C ASN A 19 2.22 -2.24 -3.36
N HIS A 20 1.80 -1.01 -3.72
CA HIS A 20 2.68 0.16 -3.71
C HIS A 20 3.18 0.48 -2.30
N LEU A 21 2.34 0.39 -1.27
CA LEU A 21 2.76 0.55 0.13
C LEU A 21 3.88 -0.41 0.50
N HIS A 22 3.70 -1.70 0.18
CA HIS A 22 4.69 -2.72 0.46
C HIS A 22 5.97 -2.54 -0.35
N TRP A 23 5.84 -2.20 -1.63
CA TRP A 23 6.96 -1.91 -2.51
C TRP A 23 7.76 -0.69 -2.01
N SER A 24 7.09 0.42 -1.66
CA SER A 24 7.71 1.61 -1.10
C SER A 24 8.53 1.28 0.14
N CYS A 25 7.98 0.48 1.04
CA CYS A 25 8.67 0.09 2.27
C CYS A 25 9.86 -0.85 1.99
N SER A 26 9.66 -1.89 1.17
CA SER A 26 10.69 -2.91 0.91
C SER A 26 11.88 -2.41 0.08
N THR A 27 11.70 -1.35 -0.72
CA THR A 27 12.72 -0.85 -1.66
C THR A 27 13.40 0.42 -1.21
N SER A 28 12.96 1.01 -0.10
CA SER A 28 13.53 2.23 0.46
C SER A 28 14.60 1.93 1.50
N LYS A 29 15.56 2.84 1.60
CA LYS A 29 16.66 2.79 2.58
C LYS A 29 16.36 3.65 3.82
N SER A 30 15.39 4.56 3.73
CA SER A 30 14.98 5.44 4.82
C SER A 30 13.45 5.59 4.91
N GLY A 31 12.97 6.04 6.06
CA GLY A 31 11.56 6.41 6.26
C GLY A 31 11.14 7.56 5.34
N GLU A 32 12.02 8.52 5.11
CA GLU A 32 11.80 9.65 4.20
C GLU A 32 11.59 9.18 2.74
N GLU A 33 12.47 8.30 2.24
CA GLU A 33 12.33 7.70 0.90
C GLU A 33 11.05 6.86 0.80
N THR A 34 10.67 6.15 1.86
CA THR A 34 9.41 5.40 1.95
C THR A 34 8.20 6.33 1.82
N VAL A 35 8.23 7.47 2.51
CA VAL A 35 7.19 8.50 2.45
C VAL A 35 7.14 9.15 1.06
N ALA A 36 8.28 9.48 0.46
CA ALA A 36 8.35 10.04 -0.90
C ALA A 36 7.72 9.10 -1.93
N LYS A 37 8.14 7.82 -1.94
CA LYS A 37 7.54 6.79 -2.79
C LYS A 37 6.05 6.62 -2.50
N TRP A 38 5.63 6.62 -1.24
CA TRP A 38 4.21 6.52 -0.90
C TRP A 38 3.39 7.71 -1.42
N LYS A 39 3.85 8.95 -1.20
CA LYS A 39 3.18 10.16 -1.71
C LYS A 39 3.01 10.13 -3.21
N SER A 40 3.98 9.59 -3.94
CA SER A 40 3.91 9.44 -5.41
C SER A 40 2.66 8.70 -5.89
N VAL A 41 2.08 7.80 -5.07
CA VAL A 41 0.89 7.03 -5.44
C VAL A 41 -0.32 7.94 -5.70
N ALA A 42 -0.41 9.09 -5.02
CA ALA A 42 -1.50 10.04 -5.22
C ALA A 42 -1.45 10.68 -6.62
N ASN A 43 -0.24 10.90 -7.16
CA ASN A 43 -0.02 11.38 -8.51
C ASN A 43 -0.17 10.23 -9.52
N HIS A 44 0.41 9.07 -9.22
CA HIS A 44 0.43 7.91 -10.10
C HIS A 44 -0.98 7.43 -10.48
N VAL A 45 -1.93 7.37 -9.54
CA VAL A 45 -3.33 6.97 -9.86
C VAL A 45 -4.04 7.93 -10.83
N GLN A 46 -3.49 9.12 -11.05
CA GLN A 46 -3.96 10.16 -11.98
C GLN A 46 -3.09 10.25 -13.25
N ASP A 47 -2.24 9.25 -13.51
CA ASP A 47 -1.29 9.22 -14.62
C ASP A 47 -0.18 10.30 -14.56
N ILE A 48 0.09 10.83 -13.36
CA ILE A 48 1.16 11.80 -13.13
C ILE A 48 2.37 11.06 -12.58
N HIS A 49 3.41 10.92 -13.42
CA HIS A 49 4.62 10.12 -13.11
C HIS A 49 5.85 10.98 -12.75
N THR A 50 5.66 12.29 -12.61
CA THR A 50 6.68 13.24 -12.15
C THR A 50 6.24 13.84 -10.82
N HIS A 51 7.17 13.95 -9.86
CA HIS A 51 6.88 14.34 -8.49
C HIS A 51 7.82 15.45 -8.04
N ASP A 52 7.29 16.36 -7.23
CA ASP A 52 8.04 17.42 -6.56
C ASP A 52 8.62 16.88 -5.23
N ASP A 53 9.47 15.86 -5.34
CA ASP A 53 10.17 15.24 -4.22
C ASP A 53 11.52 14.68 -4.70
N GLU A 54 12.62 15.21 -4.18
CA GLU A 54 13.98 14.85 -4.62
C GLU A 54 14.31 13.38 -4.32
N ASN A 55 13.71 12.79 -3.30
CA ASN A 55 13.94 11.38 -2.94
C ASN A 55 13.26 10.41 -3.90
N PHE A 56 12.23 10.87 -4.62
CA PHE A 56 11.52 10.06 -5.61
C PHE A 56 10.87 10.92 -6.71
N PRO A 57 11.66 11.45 -7.66
CA PRO A 57 11.19 12.43 -8.63
C PRO A 57 10.34 11.82 -9.76
N THR A 58 10.46 10.51 -10.02
CA THR A 58 9.69 9.85 -11.09
C THR A 58 9.39 8.37 -10.80
N CYS A 59 8.30 7.86 -11.37
CA CYS A 59 7.90 6.46 -11.26
C CYS A 59 8.91 5.50 -11.93
N LEU A 60 9.16 4.35 -11.30
CA LEU A 60 10.18 3.38 -11.73
C LEU A 60 9.63 2.26 -12.62
N HIS A 61 8.77 2.60 -13.58
CA HIS A 61 8.26 1.64 -14.56
C HIS A 61 8.18 2.27 -15.95
N LYS A 62 8.14 1.42 -16.98
CA LYS A 62 7.86 1.83 -18.36
C LYS A 62 6.39 2.27 -18.49
N PRO A 63 6.03 3.07 -19.50
CA PRO A 63 4.64 3.44 -19.75
C PRO A 63 3.69 2.23 -19.74
N LEU A 64 2.57 2.35 -19.03
CA LEU A 64 1.58 1.30 -18.88
C LEU A 64 0.65 1.30 -20.10
N ILE A 65 0.99 0.47 -21.10
CA ILE A 65 0.30 0.37 -22.39
C ILE A 65 -0.17 -1.07 -22.65
N GLY A 66 -1.09 -1.24 -23.59
CA GLY A 66 -1.58 -2.57 -23.97
C GLY A 66 -2.32 -3.28 -22.83
N GLU A 67 -1.88 -4.48 -22.46
CA GLU A 67 -2.49 -5.30 -21.40
C GLU A 67 -2.32 -4.68 -19.99
N ASP A 68 -1.30 -3.83 -19.82
CA ASP A 68 -1.03 -3.14 -18.55
C ASP A 68 -1.74 -1.79 -18.42
N ALA A 69 -2.50 -1.38 -19.45
CA ALA A 69 -3.21 -0.09 -19.45
C ALA A 69 -4.16 0.04 -18.26
N ARG A 70 -4.13 1.21 -17.61
CA ARG A 70 -4.94 1.52 -16.44
C ARG A 70 -6.08 2.46 -16.78
N GLN A 71 -7.18 2.31 -16.04
CA GLN A 71 -8.23 3.32 -15.98
C GLN A 71 -7.84 4.36 -14.94
N TRP A 72 -7.10 5.37 -15.39
CA TRP A 72 -6.65 6.49 -14.57
C TRP A 72 -7.82 7.24 -13.96
N LEU A 73 -7.65 7.66 -12.70
CA LEU A 73 -8.65 8.49 -12.04
C LEU A 73 -8.61 9.89 -12.64
N LYS A 74 -9.79 10.45 -12.88
CA LYS A 74 -9.89 11.83 -13.34
C LYS A 74 -9.59 12.78 -12.17
N PRO A 75 -8.63 13.71 -12.33
CA PRO A 75 -8.40 14.76 -11.34
C PRO A 75 -9.69 15.54 -11.06
N SER A 76 -9.78 16.12 -9.86
CA SER A 76 -10.93 16.95 -9.42
C SER A 76 -12.29 16.24 -9.40
N THR A 77 -12.29 14.90 -9.43
CA THR A 77 -13.49 14.13 -9.08
C THR A 77 -13.55 13.92 -7.58
N MET A 78 -14.76 13.89 -7.03
CA MET A 78 -14.96 13.67 -5.58
C MET A 78 -14.27 12.39 -5.08
N SER A 79 -14.29 11.31 -5.86
CA SER A 79 -13.63 10.05 -5.50
C SER A 79 -12.11 10.19 -5.46
N CYS A 80 -11.53 10.85 -6.45
CA CYS A 80 -10.09 11.09 -6.53
C CYS A 80 -9.61 11.99 -5.39
N GLU A 81 -10.30 13.10 -5.14
CA GLU A 81 -9.95 14.02 -4.05
C GLU A 81 -10.04 13.35 -2.69
N LYS A 82 -11.12 12.60 -2.42
CA LYS A 82 -11.25 11.81 -1.18
C LYS A 82 -10.12 10.79 -1.04
N LEU A 83 -9.75 10.11 -2.13
CA LEU A 83 -8.65 9.15 -2.11
C LEU A 83 -7.32 9.85 -1.79
N VAL A 84 -6.99 10.94 -2.48
CA VAL A 84 -5.75 11.69 -2.27
C VAL A 84 -5.66 12.20 -0.82
N MET A 85 -6.76 12.74 -0.27
CA MET A 85 -6.79 13.15 1.14
C MET A 85 -6.51 12.00 2.11
N LEU A 86 -7.01 10.80 1.82
CA LEU A 86 -6.74 9.62 2.64
C LEU A 86 -5.28 9.16 2.52
N LEU A 87 -4.74 9.11 1.30
CA LEU A 87 -3.36 8.69 1.03
C LEU A 87 -2.32 9.64 1.65
N LEU A 88 -2.61 10.95 1.62
CA LEU A 88 -1.70 12.00 2.10
C LEU A 88 -2.01 12.45 3.54
N GLY A 89 -2.89 11.74 4.26
CA GLY A 89 -3.24 12.09 5.63
C GLY A 89 -2.03 12.01 6.57
N ASN A 90 -1.78 13.07 7.34
CA ASN A 90 -0.61 13.21 8.21
C ASN A 90 -0.35 12.02 9.14
N LYS A 91 -1.42 11.41 9.69
CA LYS A 91 -1.29 10.24 10.55
C LYS A 91 -0.75 9.04 9.77
N LEU A 92 -1.30 8.78 8.58
CA LEU A 92 -0.84 7.71 7.72
C LEU A 92 0.61 7.92 7.29
N LEU A 93 0.99 9.15 6.92
CA LEU A 93 2.36 9.45 6.52
C LEU A 93 3.37 9.18 7.65
N LYS A 94 3.04 9.53 8.89
CA LYS A 94 3.87 9.21 10.07
C LYS A 94 3.99 7.70 10.32
N ASP A 95 2.94 6.95 10.03
CA ASP A 95 2.96 5.49 10.16
C ASP A 95 3.81 4.86 9.04
N VAL A 96 3.66 5.36 7.79
CA VAL A 96 4.44 4.95 6.62
C VAL A 96 5.94 5.17 6.81
N GLU A 97 6.32 6.32 7.37
CA GLU A 97 7.73 6.65 7.68
C GLU A 97 8.39 5.62 8.62
N LYS A 98 7.59 4.99 9.49
CA LYS A 98 8.06 4.05 10.51
C LYS A 98 7.87 2.59 10.12
N LEU A 99 7.41 2.31 8.89
CA LEU A 99 7.25 0.94 8.43
C LEU A 99 8.61 0.25 8.32
N SER A 100 8.69 -0.96 8.88
CA SER A 100 9.91 -1.75 8.80
C SER A 100 10.06 -2.38 7.41
N PRO A 101 11.20 -2.19 6.72
CA PRO A 101 11.44 -2.76 5.39
C PRO A 101 11.58 -4.28 5.39
N LEU A 102 11.92 -4.88 6.54
CA LEU A 102 12.41 -6.26 6.62
C LEU A 102 11.36 -7.30 7.03
N TYR A 103 10.21 -6.90 7.58
CA TYR A 103 9.24 -7.86 8.13
C TYR A 103 7.79 -7.42 7.88
N GLN A 104 7.24 -7.77 6.71
CA GLN A 104 5.82 -8.12 6.69
C GLN A 104 5.66 -9.30 7.66
N THR A 105 4.77 -9.17 8.65
CA THR A 105 4.51 -10.20 9.66
C THR A 105 3.95 -11.50 9.08
N SER A 106 3.77 -11.60 7.76
CA SER A 106 3.19 -12.75 7.06
C SER A 106 3.90 -14.07 7.38
N SER A 107 5.23 -14.09 7.47
CA SER A 107 5.99 -15.30 7.82
C SER A 107 5.77 -15.71 9.28
N VAL A 108 5.75 -14.74 10.20
CA VAL A 108 5.47 -14.95 11.64
C VAL A 108 4.01 -15.36 11.87
N GLU A 109 3.07 -14.77 11.14
CA GLU A 109 1.65 -15.10 11.18
C GLU A 109 1.38 -16.50 10.62
N ALA A 110 2.05 -16.87 9.52
CA ALA A 110 1.99 -18.23 8.97
C ALA A 110 2.57 -19.26 9.95
N PHE A 111 3.72 -18.94 10.57
CA PHE A 111 4.33 -19.79 11.61
C PHE A 111 3.40 -19.98 12.81
N HIS A 112 2.82 -18.89 13.34
CA HIS A 112 1.84 -18.99 14.43
C HIS A 112 0.58 -19.75 14.03
N SER A 113 0.11 -19.61 12.79
CA SER A 113 -1.03 -20.36 12.27
C SER A 113 -0.74 -21.87 12.18
N LEU A 114 0.48 -22.25 11.79
CA LEU A 114 0.92 -23.64 11.79
C LEU A 114 0.98 -24.20 13.23
N ILE A 115 1.59 -23.48 14.18
CA ILE A 115 1.61 -23.90 15.58
C ILE A 115 0.20 -24.11 16.11
N LEU A 116 -0.71 -23.15 15.91
CA LEU A 116 -2.09 -23.27 16.38
C LEU A 116 -2.84 -24.47 15.78
N ARG A 117 -2.48 -24.88 14.55
CA ARG A 117 -3.06 -26.06 13.91
C ARG A 117 -2.58 -27.39 14.51
N PHE A 118 -1.32 -27.47 14.93
CA PHE A 118 -0.72 -28.70 15.47
C PHE A 118 -0.76 -28.79 17.01
N ALA A 119 -0.70 -27.65 17.70
CA ALA A 119 -0.78 -27.51 19.14
C ALA A 119 -1.78 -26.40 19.49
N PRO A 120 -3.10 -26.69 19.37
CA PRO A 120 -4.13 -25.73 19.72
C PRO A 120 -4.02 -25.34 21.20
N LYS A 121 -4.15 -24.05 21.51
CA LYS A 121 -4.00 -23.53 22.89
C LYS A 121 -5.02 -24.11 23.89
N ASN A 122 -6.07 -24.77 23.41
CA ASN A 122 -7.13 -25.37 24.20
C ASN A 122 -6.97 -26.89 24.41
N VAL A 123 -5.88 -27.50 23.97
CA VAL A 123 -5.60 -28.93 24.18
C VAL A 123 -4.45 -29.05 25.18
N ALA A 124 -4.75 -29.53 26.38
CA ALA A 124 -3.73 -29.92 27.34
C ALA A 124 -3.19 -31.30 26.96
N PHE A 125 -1.93 -31.37 26.56
CA PHE A 125 -1.24 -32.63 26.35
C PHE A 125 -0.72 -33.13 27.69
N SER A 126 -1.29 -34.23 28.21
CA SER A 126 -0.68 -34.98 29.30
C SER A 126 0.30 -35.99 28.71
N PHE A 127 1.56 -35.93 29.14
CA PHE A 127 2.54 -36.96 28.82
C PHE A 127 2.23 -38.23 29.62
N LEU A 128 2.26 -39.38 28.95
CA LEU A 128 2.26 -40.71 29.58
C LEU A 128 3.65 -41.01 30.15
#